data_AF-A0A4Y1RB09-F1
#
_entry.id   AF-A0A4Y1RB09-F1
#
_cell.length_a   1.000
_cell.length_b   1.000
_cell.length_c   1.000
_cell.angle_alpha   90.00
_cell.angle_beta   90.00
_cell.angle_gamma   90.00
#
_symmetry.space_group_name_H-M   'P 1'
#
loop_
_entity.id
_entity.type
_entity.pdbx_description
1 polymer ?
#
loop_
_entity_poly.entity_id
_entity_poly.type
_entity_poly.pdbx_seq_one_letter_code
_entity_poly.pdbx_strand_id
1 'polypeptide(L)'
;MPCHLHPSSALYGMGCTPEYVVYHELILTTKEYMQCATAVEPQWLAELGPMFFYVKESDTSMLEHKKTRKEEKTAMEEMENLREAQAEAEKESELEREKRSKQQQQQRMSMPGLHHGSSAYMRPKKLGL
;
A
#
# COMPACT_ATOMS: atom_id res chain seq x y z
N MET A 1 -40.05 15.42 -18.84
CA MET A 1 -41.49 15.18 -18.65
C MET A 1 -41.64 14.14 -17.55
N PRO A 2 -42.51 14.34 -16.56
CA PRO A 2 -42.74 13.34 -15.52
C PRO A 2 -43.51 12.15 -16.10
N CYS A 3 -42.93 10.95 -16.00
CA CYS A 3 -43.54 9.72 -16.47
C CYS A 3 -43.89 8.81 -15.28
N HIS A 4 -44.97 8.04 -15.40
CA HIS A 4 -45.49 7.20 -14.32
C HIS A 4 -45.39 5.73 -14.68
N LEU A 5 -45.31 4.85 -13.67
CA LEU A 5 -45.47 3.42 -13.88
C LEU A 5 -46.91 3.12 -14.29
N HIS A 6 -47.09 2.30 -15.34
CA HIS A 6 -48.41 1.84 -15.72
C HIS A 6 -49.05 1.03 -14.57
N PRO A 7 -50.36 1.17 -14.27
CA PRO A 7 -51.01 0.46 -13.17
C PRO A 7 -50.95 -1.07 -13.26
N SER A 8 -50.79 -1.62 -14.46
CA SER A 8 -50.60 -3.07 -14.66
C SER A 8 -49.16 -3.55 -14.49
N SER A 9 -48.21 -2.64 -14.23
CA SER A 9 -46.81 -3.00 -14.00
C SER A 9 -46.65 -3.71 -12.68
N ALA A 10 -45.80 -4.74 -12.62
CA ALA A 10 -45.50 -5.47 -11.39
C ALA A 10 -44.85 -4.57 -10.32
N LEU A 11 -44.15 -3.51 -10.74
CA LEU A 11 -43.53 -2.52 -9.84
C LEU A 11 -44.55 -1.55 -9.24
N TYR A 12 -45.78 -1.50 -9.78
CA TYR A 12 -46.82 -0.61 -9.29
C TYR A 12 -47.37 -1.13 -7.96
N GLY A 13 -47.33 -0.30 -6.92
CA GLY A 13 -47.88 -0.64 -5.60
C GLY A 13 -46.94 -1.40 -4.65
N MET A 14 -45.65 -1.58 -5.00
CA MET A 14 -44.66 -2.24 -4.13
C MET A 14 -44.21 -1.42 -2.91
N GLY A 15 -44.66 -0.17 -2.75
CA GLY A 15 -44.31 0.69 -1.60
C GLY A 15 -42.89 1.29 -1.65
N CYS A 16 -41.96 0.64 -2.35
CA CYS A 16 -40.68 1.19 -2.76
C CYS A 16 -40.62 1.31 -4.28
N THR A 17 -40.52 2.53 -4.79
CA THR A 17 -40.26 2.75 -6.22
C THR A 17 -38.75 2.79 -6.45
N PRO A 18 -38.19 1.91 -7.29
CA PRO A 18 -36.76 1.91 -7.59
C PRO A 18 -36.34 3.23 -8.24
N GLU A 19 -35.10 3.66 -7.98
CA GLU A 19 -34.55 4.92 -8.53
C GLU A 19 -34.26 4.82 -10.04
N TYR A 20 -33.86 3.64 -10.51
CA TYR A 20 -33.52 3.37 -11.90
C TYR A 20 -34.37 2.23 -12.46
N VAL A 21 -34.95 2.47 -13.65
CA VAL A 21 -35.87 1.55 -14.31
C VAL A 21 -35.63 1.58 -15.83
N VAL A 22 -35.73 0.41 -16.46
CA VAL A 22 -35.82 0.28 -17.92
C VAL A 22 -37.24 -0.13 -18.29
N TYR A 23 -37.81 0.49 -19.33
CA TYR A 23 -39.15 0.19 -19.83
C TYR A 23 -39.08 -0.31 -21.28
N HIS A 24 -40.08 -1.11 -21.68
CA HIS A 24 -40.17 -1.60 -23.06
C HIS A 24 -40.91 -0.62 -23.97
N GLU A 25 -42.01 -0.05 -23.47
CA GLU A 25 -42.88 0.84 -24.24
C GLU A 25 -43.29 2.04 -23.40
N LEU A 26 -43.46 3.18 -24.09
CA LEU A 26 -43.96 4.42 -23.52
C LEU A 26 -45.32 4.73 -24.14
N ILE A 27 -46.38 4.68 -23.33
CA ILE A 27 -47.73 5.03 -23.77
C ILE A 27 -47.96 6.52 -23.55
N LEU A 28 -48.12 7.27 -24.65
CA LEU A 28 -48.39 8.70 -24.63
C LEU A 28 -49.91 8.96 -24.69
N THR A 29 -50.51 9.37 -23.58
CA THR A 29 -51.93 9.77 -23.50
C THR A 29 -52.06 11.12 -22.78
N THR A 30 -53.11 11.34 -21.98
CA THR A 30 -53.20 12.49 -21.06
C THR A 30 -52.10 12.44 -19.98
N LYS A 31 -51.67 11.23 -19.60
CA LYS A 31 -50.49 10.98 -18.76
C LYS A 31 -49.59 9.98 -19.47
N GLU A 32 -48.29 10.13 -19.30
CA GLU A 32 -47.29 9.26 -19.90
C GLU A 32 -47.05 8.07 -18.97
N TYR A 33 -47.16 6.85 -19.51
CA TYR A 33 -47.01 5.62 -18.73
C TYR A 33 -45.93 4.71 -19.31
N MET A 34 -45.05 4.23 -18.44
CA MET A 34 -44.06 3.18 -18.73
C MET A 34 -44.70 1.80 -18.60
N GLN A 35 -44.71 1.04 -19.69
CA GLN A 35 -45.19 -0.34 -19.73
C GLN A 35 -44.01 -1.34 -19.75
N CYS A 36 -44.19 -2.47 -19.07
CA CYS A 36 -43.16 -3.50 -18.87
C CYS A 36 -41.87 -2.92 -18.28
N ALA A 37 -42.00 -2.27 -17.13
CA ALA A 37 -40.90 -1.66 -16.40
C ALA A 37 -40.16 -2.70 -15.53
N THR A 38 -38.83 -2.66 -15.56
CA THR A 38 -37.94 -3.52 -14.74
C THR A 38 -36.95 -2.66 -13.97
N ALA A 39 -36.77 -2.93 -12.68
CA ALA A 39 -35.77 -2.27 -11.85
C ALA A 39 -34.36 -2.70 -12.27
N VAL A 40 -33.42 -1.76 -12.34
CA VAL A 40 -32.03 -2.05 -12.74
C VAL A 40 -31.03 -1.34 -11.83
N GLU A 41 -29.83 -1.89 -11.70
CA GLU A 41 -28.71 -1.20 -11.07
C GLU A 41 -28.01 -0.29 -12.09
N PRO A 42 -27.62 0.94 -11.72
CA PRO A 42 -26.98 1.88 -12.65
C PRO A 42 -25.62 1.39 -13.17
N GLN A 43 -24.91 0.55 -12.40
CA GLN A 43 -23.64 -0.06 -12.79
C GLN A 43 -23.79 -0.92 -14.05
N TRP A 44 -24.88 -1.69 -14.15
CA TRP A 44 -25.12 -2.57 -15.32
C TRP A 44 -25.28 -1.76 -16.61
N LEU A 45 -25.88 -0.57 -16.53
CA LEU A 45 -26.02 0.32 -17.68
C LEU A 45 -24.66 0.88 -18.13
N ALA A 46 -23.79 1.25 -17.18
CA ALA A 46 -22.45 1.72 -17.50
C ALA A 46 -21.55 0.62 -18.06
N GLU A 47 -21.70 -0.62 -17.58
CA GLU A 47 -20.94 -1.78 -18.08
C GLU A 47 -21.38 -2.20 -19.49
N LEU A 48 -22.69 -2.27 -19.75
CA LEU A 48 -23.23 -2.74 -21.03
C LEU A 48 -23.30 -1.63 -22.10
N GLY A 49 -23.40 -0.38 -21.68
CA GLY A 49 -23.53 0.79 -22.56
C GLY A 49 -22.56 1.92 -22.22
N PRO A 50 -21.23 1.67 -22.22
CA PRO A 50 -20.24 2.66 -21.77
C PRO A 50 -20.18 3.93 -22.64
N MET A 51 -20.68 3.87 -23.88
CA MET A 51 -20.76 5.03 -24.77
C MET A 51 -21.90 5.98 -24.43
N PHE A 52 -22.93 5.51 -23.71
CA PHE A 52 -24.16 6.26 -23.42
C PHE A 52 -24.33 6.56 -21.93
N PHE A 53 -23.81 5.69 -21.06
CA PHE A 53 -24.01 5.76 -19.62
C PHE A 53 -22.68 5.80 -18.89
N TYR A 54 -22.58 6.67 -17.87
CA TYR A 54 -21.51 6.67 -16.90
C TYR A 54 -22.12 6.84 -15.51
N VAL A 55 -21.60 6.11 -14.51
CA VAL A 55 -22.04 6.30 -13.13
C VAL A 55 -21.35 7.56 -12.61
N LYS A 56 -22.15 8.59 -12.31
CA LYS A 56 -21.64 9.78 -11.65
C LYS A 56 -21.41 9.45 -10.17
N GLU A 57 -20.15 9.24 -9.83
CA GLU A 57 -19.67 9.26 -8.46
C GLU A 57 -20.11 10.58 -7.80
N SER A 58 -20.96 10.50 -6.77
CA SER A 58 -21.46 11.67 -6.04
C SER A 58 -20.30 12.41 -5.36
N ASP A 59 -20.46 13.70 -5.05
CA ASP A 59 -19.42 14.52 -4.40
C ASP A 59 -18.91 13.92 -3.08
N THR A 60 -19.75 13.11 -2.41
CA THR A 60 -19.36 12.29 -1.25
C THR A 60 -18.32 11.23 -1.58
N SER A 61 -18.47 10.53 -2.70
CA SER A 61 -17.51 9.51 -3.14
C SER A 61 -16.17 10.10 -3.60
N MET A 62 -16.16 11.32 -4.15
CA MET A 62 -14.91 12.03 -4.48
C MET A 62 -14.07 12.35 -3.22
N LEU A 63 -14.73 12.72 -2.13
CA LEU A 63 -14.09 12.95 -0.83
C LEU A 63 -13.55 11.65 -0.24
N GLU A 64 -14.31 10.56 -0.36
CA GLU A 64 -13.89 9.22 0.06
C GLU A 64 -12.70 8.73 -0.76
N HIS A 65 -12.76 8.80 -2.08
CA HIS A 65 -11.65 8.42 -2.97
C HIS A 65 -10.37 9.22 -2.66
N LYS A 66 -10.51 10.52 -2.38
CA LYS A 66 -9.39 11.37 -1.98
C LYS A 66 -8.82 10.98 -0.61
N LYS A 67 -9.68 10.57 0.33
CA LYS A 67 -9.28 10.08 1.65
C LYS A 67 -8.52 8.75 1.51
N THR A 68 -9.06 7.79 0.77
CA THR A 68 -8.42 6.49 0.51
C THR A 68 -7.06 6.66 -0.16
N ARG A 69 -6.96 7.48 -1.22
CA ARG A 69 -5.66 7.78 -1.86
C ARG A 69 -4.64 8.39 -0.91
N LYS A 70 -5.10 9.21 0.05
CA LYS A 70 -4.22 9.83 1.04
C LYS A 70 -3.75 8.80 2.06
N GLU A 71 -4.66 7.95 2.54
CA GLU A 71 -4.38 6.85 3.48
C GLU A 71 -3.41 5.83 2.87
N GLU A 72 -3.62 5.43 1.62
CA GLU A 72 -2.71 4.54 0.88
C GLU A 72 -1.31 5.15 0.74
N LYS A 73 -1.23 6.45 0.40
CA LYS A 73 0.06 7.15 0.29
C LYS A 73 0.79 7.22 1.63
N THR A 74 0.08 7.54 2.71
CA THR A 74 0.68 7.57 4.06
C THR A 74 1.10 6.19 4.52
N ALA A 75 0.31 5.14 4.24
CA ALA A 75 0.67 3.78 4.58
C ALA A 75 1.92 3.30 3.83
N MET A 76 2.07 3.70 2.56
CA MET A 76 3.27 3.40 1.77
C MET A 76 4.52 4.11 2.32
N GLU A 77 4.40 5.40 2.66
CA GLU A 77 5.49 6.18 3.27
C GLU A 77 5.88 5.62 4.65
N GLU A 78 4.91 5.23 5.48
CA GLU A 78 5.18 4.59 6.78
C GLU A 78 5.88 3.23 6.63
N MET A 79 5.44 2.42 5.67
CA MET A 79 6.06 1.12 5.40
C MET A 79 7.50 1.27 4.88
N GLU A 80 7.77 2.27 4.05
CA GLU A 80 9.12 2.61 3.57
C GLU A 80 10.02 3.04 4.72
N ASN A 81 9.57 3.97 5.56
CA ASN A 81 10.34 4.44 6.72
C ASN A 81 10.65 3.31 7.72
N LEU A 82 9.69 2.42 7.97
CA LEU A 82 9.90 1.24 8.82
C LEU A 82 10.97 0.30 8.23
N ARG A 83 10.96 0.12 6.91
CA ARG A 83 11.94 -0.72 6.21
C ARG A 83 13.34 -0.12 6.25
N GLU A 84 13.46 1.20 6.09
CA GLU A 84 14.74 1.90 6.21
C GLU A 84 15.29 1.82 7.64
N ALA A 85 14.45 2.05 8.65
CA ALA A 85 14.86 1.93 10.06
C ALA A 85 15.33 0.51 10.42
N GLN A 86 14.66 -0.52 9.90
CA GLN A 86 15.09 -1.91 10.07
C GLN A 86 16.45 -2.17 9.39
N ALA A 87 16.64 -1.68 8.17
CA ALA A 87 17.89 -1.84 7.44
C ALA A 87 19.07 -1.10 8.10
N GLU A 88 18.84 0.07 8.69
CA GLU A 88 19.87 0.78 9.47
C GLU A 88 20.20 0.07 10.77
N ALA A 89 19.19 -0.40 11.51
CA ALA A 89 19.40 -1.17 12.74
C ALA A 89 20.19 -2.46 12.49
N GLU A 90 19.92 -3.14 11.36
CA GLU A 90 20.67 -4.32 10.94
C GLU A 90 22.15 -3.97 10.68
N LYS A 91 22.41 -2.93 9.87
CA LYS A 91 23.78 -2.45 9.59
C LYS A 91 24.52 -2.04 10.87
N GLU A 92 23.86 -1.36 11.80
CA GLU A 92 24.46 -0.95 13.08
C GLU A 92 24.81 -2.18 13.93
N SER A 93 23.91 -3.17 13.99
CA SER A 93 24.14 -4.42 14.72
C SER A 93 25.31 -5.24 14.12
N GLU A 94 25.44 -5.26 12.79
CA GLU A 94 26.54 -5.91 12.10
C GLU A 94 27.87 -5.23 12.39
N LEU A 95 27.90 -3.89 12.35
CA LEU A 95 29.08 -3.09 12.66
C LEU A 95 29.52 -3.30 14.11
N GLU A 96 28.58 -3.28 15.07
CA GLU A 96 28.87 -3.56 16.49
C GLU A 96 29.42 -4.96 16.70
N ARG A 97 28.83 -5.97 16.02
CA ARG A 97 29.31 -7.35 16.07
C ARG A 97 30.71 -7.48 15.48
N GLU A 98 31.02 -6.77 14.40
CA GLU A 98 32.34 -6.75 13.78
C GLU A 98 33.38 -6.07 14.69
N LYS A 99 33.05 -4.91 15.28
CA LYS A 99 33.91 -4.22 16.26
C LYS A 99 34.23 -5.13 17.46
N ARG A 100 33.21 -5.80 18.01
CA ARG A 100 33.37 -6.74 19.13
C ARG A 100 34.30 -7.91 18.78
N SER A 101 34.18 -8.45 17.57
CA SER A 101 35.05 -9.51 17.08
C SER A 101 36.51 -9.03 16.93
N LYS A 102 36.73 -7.85 16.34
CA LYS A 102 38.06 -7.25 16.18
C LYS A 102 38.72 -6.99 17.54
N GLN A 103 37.97 -6.47 18.51
CA GLN A 103 38.48 -6.17 19.86
C GLN A 103 38.85 -7.46 20.63
N GLN A 104 38.03 -8.51 20.56
CA GLN A 104 38.37 -9.82 21.13
C GLN A 104 39.63 -10.43 20.47
N GLN A 105 39.77 -10.30 19.15
CA GLN A 105 40.94 -10.81 18.45
C GLN A 105 42.21 -10.06 18.84
N GLN A 106 42.16 -8.73 19.00
CA GLN A 106 43.29 -7.93 19.48
C GLN A 106 43.70 -8.28 20.92
N GLN A 107 42.72 -8.53 21.80
CA GLN A 107 42.98 -9.01 23.17
C GLN A 107 43.60 -10.43 23.19
N ARG A 108 43.13 -11.36 22.34
CA ARG A 108 43.73 -12.71 22.22
C ARG A 108 45.16 -12.71 21.67
N MET A 109 45.47 -11.80 20.75
CA MET A 109 46.82 -11.66 20.18
C MET A 109 47.81 -11.01 21.14
N SER A 110 47.33 -10.41 22.23
CA SER A 110 48.15 -9.85 23.30
C SER A 110 48.47 -10.92 24.34
N MET A 111 49.21 -11.96 23.94
CA MET A 111 49.82 -12.86 24.93
C MET A 111 51.08 -12.20 25.54
N PRO A 112 51.20 -12.19 26.88
CA PRO A 112 52.32 -11.59 27.59
C PRO A 112 53.53 -12.54 27.58
N GLY A 113 54.63 -12.09 26.98
CA GLY A 113 55.87 -12.87 27.00
C GLY A 113 57.02 -12.22 26.23
N LEU A 114 57.48 -11.03 26.62
CA LEU A 114 58.91 -10.73 26.76
C LEU A 114 59.15 -9.34 27.37
N HIS A 115 59.39 -9.31 28.68
CA HIS A 115 60.14 -8.24 29.32
C HIS A 115 60.98 -8.90 30.41
N HIS A 116 62.31 -8.96 30.25
CA HIS A 116 63.33 -8.78 31.29
C HIS A 116 64.75 -8.92 30.69
N GLY A 117 65.64 -8.04 31.12
CA GLY A 117 66.82 -7.61 30.36
C GLY A 117 68.05 -8.50 30.39
N SER A 118 68.99 -8.14 29.51
CA SER A 118 70.45 -8.08 29.70
C SER A 118 71.01 -7.74 28.32
N SER A 119 71.61 -6.56 28.13
CA SER A 119 73.04 -6.31 28.38
C SER A 119 73.95 -7.41 27.81
N ALA A 120 74.89 -6.98 26.98
CA ALA A 120 76.04 -7.72 26.43
C ALA A 120 75.81 -8.60 25.18
N TYR A 121 75.86 -7.96 24.01
CA TYR A 121 76.67 -8.53 22.93
C TYR A 121 78.08 -7.96 23.02
N MET A 122 78.86 -8.63 23.86
CA MET A 122 80.31 -8.54 23.95
C MET A 122 80.95 -8.98 22.63
N ARG A 123 81.91 -8.17 22.15
CA ARG A 123 82.80 -8.49 21.04
C ARG A 123 84.12 -9.01 21.62
N PRO A 124 84.60 -10.23 21.29
CA PRO A 124 86.00 -10.56 21.46
C PRO A 124 86.72 -10.70 20.10
N LYS A 125 87.92 -10.11 20.05
CA LYS A 125 88.92 -10.22 18.98
C LYS A 125 89.69 -11.54 19.07
N LYS A 126 90.29 -11.97 17.94
CA LYS A 126 91.66 -12.54 17.72
C LYS A 126 91.65 -13.57 16.58
N LEU A 127 92.71 -13.91 15.82
CA LEU A 127 94.07 -13.42 15.52
C LEU A 127 94.70 -14.50 14.58
N GLY A 128 95.43 -14.12 13.51
CA GLY A 128 96.34 -14.98 12.71
C GLY A 128 95.68 -15.88 11.65
N LEU A 129 96.24 -16.16 10.47
CA LEU A 129 97.58 -16.00 9.88
C LEU A 129 97.47 -15.38 8.48
#